data_AF-A0A0F6IH52-F1
#
_entry.id   AF-A0A0F6IH52-F1
#
_cell.length_a   1.000
_cell.length_b   1.000
_cell.length_c   1.000
_cell.angle_alpha   90.00
_cell.angle_beta   90.00
_cell.angle_gamma   90.00
#
_symmetry.space_group_name_H-M   'P 1'
#
loop_
_entity.id
_entity.type
_entity.pdbx_description
1 polymer ?
#
loop_
_entity_poly.entity_id
_entity_poly.type
_entity_poly.pdbx_seq_one_letter_code
_entity_poly.pdbx_strand_id
1 'polypeptide(L)'
;MIQFHYKENGGFYTVTLKTSETAPGTLHKMVKAMFFMGWEIVSGDIETIEEDGQFYSYDIFTLKSEETDSKIKASKLGVLMSSVFTDDFVLEEIIHHSSEIDLRNTFHLSADSRLEFEDVEFATRTKFSLEAPDRKGLLYFVTGVLKENGINIHSAKIRTDQTGNRAQDTFILSDTKGVGFAGTSLEDRVSRNILEISLNSSWK
;
A
#
# COMPACT_ATOMS: atom_id res chain seq x y z
N MET A 1 -15.32 -11.90 -1.97
CA MET A 1 -14.36 -13.05 -1.98
C MET A 1 -13.17 -12.61 -2.81
N ILE A 2 -11.95 -12.73 -2.28
CA ILE A 2 -10.73 -12.37 -3.01
C ILE A 2 -10.20 -13.60 -3.74
N GLN A 3 -9.79 -13.42 -4.99
CA GLN A 3 -9.03 -14.39 -5.75
C GLN A 3 -7.55 -14.11 -5.52
N PHE A 4 -6.80 -15.13 -5.10
CA PHE A 4 -5.38 -15.05 -4.84
C PHE A 4 -4.64 -16.06 -5.72
N HIS A 5 -3.67 -15.59 -6.48
CA HIS A 5 -2.76 -16.43 -7.24
C HIS A 5 -1.32 -15.98 -6.98
N TYR A 6 -0.38 -16.93 -6.97
CA TYR A 6 1.03 -16.58 -6.95
C TYR A 6 1.86 -17.49 -7.85
N LYS A 7 2.96 -16.94 -8.36
CA LYS A 7 4.00 -17.67 -9.07
C LYS A 7 5.36 -17.31 -8.49
N GLU A 8 6.14 -18.33 -8.15
CA GLU A 8 7.53 -18.16 -7.70
C GLU A 8 8.49 -18.23 -8.89
N ASN A 9 9.44 -17.31 -8.93
CA ASN A 9 10.52 -17.29 -9.92
C ASN A 9 11.78 -16.68 -9.32
N GLY A 10 12.78 -17.51 -9.04
CA GLY A 10 14.11 -17.04 -8.60
C GLY A 10 14.07 -16.33 -7.25
N GLY A 11 13.21 -16.79 -6.32
CA GLY A 11 13.07 -16.18 -4.99
C GLY A 11 12.11 -14.97 -4.93
N PHE A 12 11.58 -14.54 -6.08
CA PHE A 12 10.51 -13.55 -6.16
C PHE A 12 9.16 -14.23 -6.33
N TYR A 13 8.13 -13.61 -5.78
CA TYR A 13 6.75 -14.09 -5.82
C TYR A 13 5.89 -13.04 -6.51
N THR A 14 5.44 -13.33 -7.73
CA THR A 14 4.41 -12.52 -8.37
C THR A 14 3.07 -12.95 -7.80
N VAL A 15 2.43 -12.06 -7.04
CA VAL A 15 1.11 -12.26 -6.44
C VAL A 15 0.08 -11.47 -7.23
N THR A 16 -1.00 -12.10 -7.63
CA THR A 16 -2.15 -11.47 -8.28
C THR A 16 -3.36 -11.58 -7.35
N LEU A 17 -3.99 -10.44 -7.08
CA LEU A 17 -5.15 -10.28 -6.23
C LEU A 17 -6.30 -9.72 -7.06
N LYS A 18 -7.48 -10.33 -6.96
CA LYS A 18 -8.70 -9.76 -7.56
C LYS A 18 -9.83 -9.80 -6.55
N THR A 19 -10.46 -8.65 -6.30
CA THR A 19 -11.56 -8.54 -5.34
C THR A 19 -12.61 -7.54 -5.81
N SER A 20 -13.88 -7.81 -5.50
CA SER A 20 -14.98 -6.87 -5.72
C SER A 20 -15.00 -5.71 -4.72
N GLU A 21 -14.14 -5.76 -3.70
CA GLU A 21 -14.01 -4.70 -2.70
C GLU A 21 -13.17 -3.54 -3.25
N THR A 22 -13.82 -2.45 -3.66
CA THR A 22 -13.14 -1.26 -4.23
C THR A 22 -13.21 -0.03 -3.33
N ALA A 23 -13.53 -0.22 -2.04
CA ALA A 23 -13.67 0.86 -1.08
C ALA A 23 -12.30 1.43 -0.62
N PRO A 24 -12.27 2.69 -0.14
CA PRO A 24 -11.08 3.25 0.50
C PRO A 24 -10.53 2.31 1.59
N GLY A 25 -9.23 2.01 1.49
CA GLY A 25 -8.54 1.11 2.41
C GLY A 25 -8.46 -0.35 1.99
N THR A 26 -9.08 -0.78 0.88
CA THR A 26 -8.89 -2.15 0.32
C THR A 26 -7.40 -2.44 0.13
N LEU A 27 -6.68 -1.59 -0.62
CA LEU A 27 -5.25 -1.75 -0.84
C LEU A 27 -4.46 -1.80 0.48
N HIS A 28 -4.77 -0.90 1.41
CA HIS A 28 -4.11 -0.87 2.71
C HIS A 28 -4.28 -2.18 3.48
N LYS A 29 -5.47 -2.78 3.47
CA LYS A 29 -5.72 -4.07 4.15
C LYS A 29 -4.82 -5.18 3.59
N MET A 30 -4.69 -5.27 2.26
CA MET A 30 -3.83 -6.26 1.60
C MET A 30 -2.35 -6.00 1.88
N VAL A 31 -1.90 -4.76 1.77
CA VAL A 31 -0.51 -4.37 2.06
C VAL A 31 -0.17 -4.59 3.54
N LYS A 32 -1.09 -4.30 4.46
CA LYS A 32 -0.95 -4.57 5.91
C LYS A 32 -0.69 -6.06 6.16
N ALA A 33 -1.48 -6.94 5.54
CA ALA A 33 -1.30 -8.39 5.64
C ALA A 33 0.07 -8.84 5.13
N MET A 34 0.50 -8.35 3.95
CA MET A 34 1.83 -8.66 3.40
C MET A 34 2.94 -8.21 4.34
N PHE A 35 2.87 -6.97 4.82
CA PHE A 35 3.87 -6.38 5.69
C PHE A 35 4.02 -7.14 7.00
N PHE A 36 2.93 -7.41 7.73
CA PHE A 36 3.01 -8.09 9.03
C PHE A 36 3.33 -9.58 8.93
N MET A 37 3.07 -10.19 7.76
CA MET A 37 3.63 -11.50 7.44
C MET A 37 5.12 -11.44 7.10
N GLY A 38 5.76 -10.27 7.08
CA GLY A 38 7.19 -10.11 6.80
C GLY A 38 7.55 -10.22 5.32
N TRP A 39 6.62 -9.97 4.41
CA TRP A 39 6.94 -9.82 2.98
C TRP A 39 7.51 -8.43 2.71
N GLU A 40 8.53 -8.38 1.85
CA GLU A 40 8.95 -7.13 1.24
C GLU A 40 8.27 -6.98 -0.13
N ILE A 41 7.67 -5.80 -0.35
CA ILE A 41 7.05 -5.45 -1.63
C ILE A 41 8.12 -4.77 -2.48
N VAL A 42 8.52 -5.45 -3.56
CA VAL A 42 9.56 -4.98 -4.48
C VAL A 42 8.97 -4.02 -5.52
N SER A 43 7.77 -4.35 -6.00
CA SER A 43 7.02 -3.54 -6.96
C SER A 43 5.56 -3.94 -6.97
N GLY A 44 4.72 -3.12 -7.61
CA GLY A 44 3.32 -3.47 -7.81
C GLY A 44 2.59 -2.58 -8.81
N ASP A 45 1.58 -3.16 -9.43
CA ASP A 45 0.62 -2.51 -10.32
C ASP A 45 -0.78 -2.72 -9.74
N ILE A 46 -1.43 -1.63 -9.38
CA ILE A 46 -2.73 -1.61 -8.72
C ILE A 46 -3.70 -0.95 -9.69
N GLU A 47 -4.80 -1.63 -10.01
CA GLU A 47 -5.78 -1.14 -10.95
C GLU A 47 -7.20 -1.43 -10.46
N THR A 48 -8.11 -0.49 -10.71
CA THR A 48 -9.55 -0.74 -10.65
C THR A 48 -10.02 -1.00 -12.07
N ILE A 49 -10.49 -2.22 -12.33
CA ILE A 49 -11.01 -2.64 -13.63
C ILE A 49 -12.53 -2.78 -13.58
N GLU A 50 -13.19 -2.58 -14.72
CA GLU A 50 -14.61 -2.86 -14.89
C GLU A 50 -14.78 -4.13 -15.72
N GLU A 51 -15.51 -5.10 -15.18
CA GLU A 51 -15.88 -6.33 -15.87
C GLU A 51 -17.38 -6.56 -15.67
N ASP A 52 -18.11 -6.75 -16.78
CA ASP A 52 -19.56 -7.00 -16.78
C ASP A 52 -20.37 -5.97 -15.95
N GLY A 53 -19.94 -4.70 -15.96
CA GLY A 53 -20.58 -3.60 -15.24
C GLY A 53 -20.31 -3.57 -13.73
N GLN A 54 -19.38 -4.40 -13.24
CA GLN A 54 -18.92 -4.41 -11.86
C GLN A 54 -17.44 -4.03 -11.76
N PHE A 55 -17.11 -3.21 -10.77
CA PHE A 55 -15.74 -2.83 -10.50
C PHE A 55 -15.03 -3.85 -9.61
N TYR A 56 -13.77 -4.11 -9.96
CA TYR A 56 -12.86 -4.97 -9.20
C TYR A 56 -11.54 -4.26 -9.00
N SER A 57 -10.95 -4.41 -7.81
CA SER A 57 -9.50 -4.20 -7.65
C SER A 57 -8.79 -5.42 -8.25
N TYR A 58 -7.81 -5.16 -9.09
CA TYR A 58 -6.94 -6.13 -9.74
C TYR A 58 -5.49 -5.69 -9.55
N ASP A 59 -4.83 -6.30 -8.57
CA ASP A 59 -3.53 -5.85 -8.10
C ASP A 59 -2.49 -6.95 -8.33
N ILE A 60 -1.33 -6.56 -8.84
CA ILE A 60 -0.18 -7.42 -9.04
C ILE A 60 0.97 -6.89 -8.21
N PHE A 61 1.56 -7.74 -7.37
CA PHE A 61 2.75 -7.40 -6.58
C PHE A 61 3.89 -8.35 -6.90
N THR A 62 5.12 -7.83 -6.91
CA THR A 62 6.31 -8.65 -6.80
C THR A 62 6.77 -8.59 -5.35
N LEU A 63 6.77 -9.75 -4.68
CA LEU A 63 7.19 -9.89 -3.30
C LEU A 63 8.50 -10.65 -3.20
N LYS A 64 9.28 -10.38 -2.15
CA LYS A 64 10.41 -11.21 -1.74
C LYS A 64 10.38 -11.42 -0.23
N SER A 65 11.07 -12.45 0.22
CA SER A 65 11.20 -12.80 1.64
C SER A 65 12.60 -13.34 1.88
N GLU A 66 13.24 -12.90 2.97
CA GLU A 66 14.56 -13.40 3.39
C GLU A 66 14.46 -14.79 4.05
N GLU A 67 13.26 -15.18 4.47
CA GLU A 67 12.99 -16.48 5.10
C GLU A 67 13.09 -17.67 4.13
N THR A 68 13.68 -18.76 4.61
CA THR A 68 13.96 -19.97 3.82
C THR A 68 12.72 -20.79 3.45
N ASP A 69 11.60 -20.64 4.15
CA ASP A 69 10.33 -21.35 3.94
C ASP A 69 9.29 -20.52 3.17
N SER A 70 9.74 -19.57 2.35
CA SER A 70 8.90 -18.60 1.63
C SER A 70 7.76 -19.20 0.78
N LYS A 71 7.86 -20.46 0.32
CA LYS A 71 6.75 -21.15 -0.39
C LYS A 71 5.57 -21.47 0.52
N ILE A 72 5.84 -21.89 1.76
CA ILE A 72 4.81 -22.15 2.77
C ILE A 72 4.18 -20.81 3.16
N LYS A 73 5.02 -19.79 3.35
CA LYS A 73 4.60 -18.41 3.64
C LYS A 73 3.65 -17.86 2.56
N ALA A 74 3.91 -18.12 1.27
CA ALA A 74 3.07 -17.63 0.17
C ALA A 74 1.70 -18.30 0.17
N SER A 75 1.66 -19.61 0.46
CA SER A 75 0.40 -20.34 0.64
C SER A 75 -0.41 -19.81 1.83
N LYS A 76 0.26 -19.54 2.97
CA LYS A 76 -0.37 -18.91 4.15
C LYS A 76 -0.90 -17.51 3.85
N LEU A 77 -0.20 -16.73 3.02
CA LEU A 77 -0.67 -15.41 2.60
C LEU A 77 -2.01 -15.50 1.85
N GLY A 78 -2.19 -16.48 0.97
CA GLY A 78 -3.47 -16.68 0.27
C GLY A 78 -4.65 -17.01 1.21
N VAL A 79 -4.39 -17.84 2.23
CA VAL A 79 -5.38 -18.14 3.28
C VAL A 79 -5.74 -16.86 4.04
N LEU A 80 -4.73 -16.09 4.47
CA LEU A 80 -4.95 -14.83 5.17
C LEU A 80 -5.71 -13.82 4.30
N MET A 81 -5.34 -13.65 3.03
CA MET A 81 -6.03 -12.72 2.13
C MET A 81 -7.52 -13.02 2.04
N SER A 82 -7.89 -14.30 2.04
CA SER A 82 -9.29 -14.73 2.03
C SER A 82 -10.07 -14.26 3.28
N SER A 83 -9.38 -14.08 4.42
CA SER A 83 -9.99 -13.60 5.66
C SER A 83 -9.89 -12.09 5.88
N VAL A 84 -8.97 -11.38 5.21
CA VAL A 84 -8.69 -9.94 5.40
C VAL A 84 -9.93 -9.03 5.20
N PHE A 85 -10.94 -9.50 4.46
CA PHE A 85 -12.19 -8.76 4.26
C PHE A 85 -13.37 -9.29 5.08
N THR A 86 -13.22 -10.43 5.76
CA THR A 86 -14.32 -11.10 6.48
C THR A 86 -14.13 -11.13 7.99
N ASP A 87 -12.88 -11.22 8.47
CA ASP A 87 -12.55 -11.31 9.89
C ASP A 87 -11.20 -10.63 10.18
N ASP A 88 -11.24 -9.52 10.91
CA ASP A 88 -10.04 -8.79 11.31
C ASP A 88 -9.24 -9.54 12.41
N PHE A 89 -9.85 -10.50 13.14
CA PHE A 89 -9.19 -11.20 14.26
C PHE A 89 -7.92 -11.95 13.83
N VAL A 90 -7.98 -12.67 12.71
CA VAL A 90 -6.83 -13.44 12.19
C VAL A 90 -5.64 -12.52 11.88
N LEU A 91 -5.92 -11.35 11.31
CA LEU A 91 -4.87 -10.37 11.01
C LEU A 91 -4.30 -9.76 12.29
N GLU A 92 -5.14 -9.44 13.27
CA GLU A 92 -4.69 -8.91 14.57
C GLU A 92 -3.84 -9.92 15.35
N GLU A 93 -4.17 -11.22 15.31
CA GLU A 93 -3.33 -12.27 15.93
C GLU A 93 -1.92 -12.32 15.31
N ILE A 94 -1.81 -12.20 13.97
CA ILE A 94 -0.52 -12.15 13.27
C ILE A 94 0.27 -10.90 13.69
N ILE A 95 -0.39 -9.75 13.78
CA ILE A 95 0.25 -8.49 14.20
C ILE A 95 0.84 -8.62 15.60
N HIS A 96 0.09 -9.19 16.55
CA HIS A 96 0.53 -9.35 17.93
C HIS A 96 1.81 -10.18 18.08
N HIS A 97 2.09 -11.08 17.14
CA HIS A 97 3.28 -11.93 17.15
C HIS A 97 4.34 -11.52 16.11
N SER A 98 4.10 -10.46 15.35
CA SER A 98 4.99 -10.02 14.27
C SER A 98 6.16 -9.20 14.81
N SER A 99 7.38 -9.53 14.37
CA SER A 99 8.57 -8.70 14.61
C SER A 99 8.50 -7.32 13.94
N GLU A 100 7.56 -7.12 13.02
CA GLU A 100 7.38 -5.88 12.27
C GLU A 100 6.62 -4.80 13.05
N ILE A 101 6.07 -5.15 14.23
CA ILE A 101 5.27 -4.22 15.04
C ILE A 101 6.05 -2.97 15.46
N ASP A 102 7.35 -3.13 15.73
CA ASP A 102 8.23 -2.04 16.13
C ASP A 102 8.50 -1.06 14.97
N LEU A 103 8.52 -1.55 13.74
CA LEU A 103 8.76 -0.72 12.55
C LEU A 103 7.62 0.29 12.34
N ARG A 104 6.38 -0.04 12.72
CA ARG A 104 5.22 0.84 12.59
C ARG A 104 5.44 2.21 13.23
N ASN A 105 6.13 2.27 14.36
CA ASN A 105 6.34 3.51 15.11
C ASN A 105 7.57 4.30 14.63
N THR A 106 8.34 3.76 13.68
CA THR A 106 9.57 4.37 13.15
C THR A 106 9.41 4.95 11.75
N PHE A 107 8.19 4.93 11.19
CA PHE A 107 7.94 5.44 9.84
C PHE A 107 8.02 6.96 9.80
N HIS A 108 9.18 7.40 9.35
CA HIS A 108 9.58 8.78 9.29
C HIS A 108 10.19 9.01 7.90
N LEU A 109 9.49 9.77 7.06
CA LEU A 109 10.07 10.21 5.80
C LEU A 109 11.24 11.16 6.10
N SER A 110 12.30 11.00 5.33
CA SER A 110 13.50 11.84 5.42
C SER A 110 13.24 13.21 4.79
N ALA A 111 14.05 14.20 5.14
CA ALA A 111 13.93 15.57 4.65
C ALA A 111 14.10 15.70 3.11
N ASP A 112 14.70 14.70 2.46
CA ASP A 112 14.87 14.61 1.00
C ASP A 112 13.73 13.83 0.31
N SER A 113 12.66 13.51 1.04
CA SER A 113 11.46 12.94 0.45
C SER A 113 10.67 14.03 -0.27
N ARG A 114 10.19 13.75 -1.49
CA ARG A 114 9.43 14.67 -2.34
C ARG A 114 8.03 14.12 -2.57
N LEU A 115 7.04 14.95 -2.29
CA LEU A 115 5.63 14.67 -2.50
C LEU A 115 5.12 15.69 -3.51
N GLU A 116 4.54 15.21 -4.61
CA GLU A 116 3.97 16.05 -5.65
C GLU A 116 2.52 15.63 -5.91
N PHE A 117 1.62 16.61 -5.93
CA PHE A 117 0.21 16.41 -6.21
C PHE A 117 -0.17 17.24 -7.43
N GLU A 118 -0.87 16.61 -8.37
CA GLU A 118 -1.34 17.25 -9.59
C GLU A 118 -2.74 16.74 -9.90
N ASP A 119 -3.70 17.65 -10.08
CA ASP A 119 -5.02 17.26 -10.54
C ASP A 119 -4.98 16.83 -12.01
N VAL A 120 -5.61 15.69 -12.31
CA VAL A 120 -5.68 15.06 -13.62
C VAL A 120 -7.15 14.77 -13.97
N GLU A 121 -7.40 14.30 -15.20
CA GLU A 121 -8.75 13.94 -15.66
C GLU A 121 -9.79 15.06 -15.42
N PHE A 122 -9.46 16.29 -15.87
CA PHE A 122 -10.31 17.47 -15.66
C PHE A 122 -10.63 17.75 -14.18
N ALA A 123 -9.63 17.57 -13.30
CA ALA A 123 -9.73 17.74 -11.85
C ALA A 123 -10.70 16.78 -11.14
N THR A 124 -11.02 15.65 -11.77
CA THR A 124 -11.80 14.58 -11.11
C THR A 124 -10.91 13.62 -10.33
N ARG A 125 -9.59 13.67 -10.53
CA ARG A 125 -8.59 12.85 -9.84
C ARG A 125 -7.36 13.67 -9.49
N THR A 126 -6.59 13.19 -8.52
CA THR A 126 -5.26 13.72 -8.18
C THR A 126 -4.22 12.63 -8.39
N LYS A 127 -3.20 12.92 -9.19
CA LYS A 127 -1.97 12.13 -9.24
C LYS A 127 -1.09 12.55 -8.07
N PHE A 128 -0.74 11.58 -7.23
CA PHE A 128 0.23 11.75 -6.14
C PHE A 128 1.50 10.98 -6.50
N SER A 129 2.63 11.68 -6.60
CA SER A 129 3.95 11.11 -6.81
C SER A 129 4.80 11.23 -5.54
N LEU A 130 5.37 10.12 -5.11
CA LEU A 130 6.22 10.01 -3.92
C LEU A 130 7.61 9.55 -4.33
N GLU A 131 8.61 10.37 -4.03
CA GLU A 131 10.01 9.95 -4.03
C GLU A 131 10.56 9.99 -2.61
N ALA A 132 11.03 8.86 -2.09
CA ALA A 132 11.57 8.77 -0.73
C ALA A 132 12.61 7.65 -0.64
N PRO A 133 13.53 7.66 0.34
CA PRO A 133 14.36 6.49 0.62
C PRO A 133 13.50 5.26 0.83
N ASP A 134 13.81 4.20 0.08
CA ASP A 134 13.05 2.96 0.16
C ASP A 134 13.31 2.27 1.50
N ARG A 135 12.25 1.72 2.07
CA ARG A 135 12.30 0.97 3.32
C ARG A 135 11.09 0.05 3.44
N LYS A 136 11.32 -1.08 4.10
CA LYS A 136 10.26 -2.04 4.42
C LYS A 136 9.10 -1.33 5.12
N GLY A 137 7.90 -1.50 4.55
CA GLY A 137 6.64 -0.95 5.06
C GLY A 137 6.31 0.50 4.68
N LEU A 138 7.10 1.14 3.80
CA LEU A 138 6.75 2.46 3.24
C LEU A 138 5.34 2.46 2.61
N LEU A 139 5.03 1.46 1.78
CA LEU A 139 3.71 1.37 1.16
C LEU A 139 2.59 1.13 2.19
N TYR A 140 2.84 0.33 3.23
CA TYR A 140 1.90 0.11 4.33
C TYR A 140 1.56 1.43 5.02
N PHE A 141 2.59 2.22 5.33
CA PHE A 141 2.47 3.54 5.95
C PHE A 141 1.66 4.51 5.06
N VAL A 142 2.08 4.70 3.80
CA VAL A 142 1.45 5.65 2.88
C VAL A 142 -0.02 5.30 2.64
N THR A 143 -0.32 4.03 2.35
CA THR A 143 -1.70 3.58 2.16
C THR A 143 -2.55 3.71 3.43
N GLY A 144 -1.93 3.61 4.62
CA GLY A 144 -2.57 3.86 5.91
C GLY A 144 -3.00 5.31 6.05
N VAL A 145 -2.10 6.25 5.77
CA VAL A 145 -2.40 7.69 5.82
C VAL A 145 -3.50 8.06 4.81
N LEU A 146 -3.44 7.52 3.59
CA LEU A 146 -4.49 7.73 2.59
C LEU A 146 -5.85 7.21 3.07
N LYS A 147 -5.89 5.98 3.62
CA LYS A 147 -7.10 5.38 4.20
C LYS A 147 -7.66 6.25 5.34
N GLU A 148 -6.83 6.69 6.28
CA GLU A 148 -7.26 7.50 7.43
C GLU A 148 -7.86 8.85 7.01
N ASN A 149 -7.44 9.37 5.85
CA ASN A 149 -8.01 10.57 5.24
C ASN A 149 -9.24 10.30 4.35
N GLY A 150 -9.69 9.04 4.23
CA GLY A 150 -10.83 8.64 3.41
C GLY A 150 -10.55 8.72 1.90
N ILE A 151 -9.28 8.71 1.49
CA ILE A 151 -8.89 8.87 0.09
C ILE A 151 -9.02 7.53 -0.63
N ASN A 152 -9.66 7.56 -1.80
CA ASN A 152 -9.76 6.40 -2.66
C ASN A 152 -8.53 6.28 -3.56
N ILE A 153 -8.01 5.07 -3.73
CA ILE A 153 -6.91 4.76 -4.66
C ILE A 153 -7.53 4.05 -5.86
N HIS A 154 -7.53 4.69 -7.02
CA HIS A 154 -8.07 4.13 -8.27
C HIS A 154 -7.04 3.24 -8.96
N SER A 155 -5.79 3.69 -8.95
CA SER A 155 -4.65 2.92 -9.43
C SER A 155 -3.36 3.38 -8.74
N ALA A 156 -2.34 2.54 -8.80
CA ALA A 156 -1.00 2.90 -8.35
C ALA A 156 0.09 2.09 -9.05
N LYS A 157 1.27 2.70 -9.17
CA LYS A 157 2.50 2.07 -9.61
C LYS A 157 3.52 2.19 -8.50
N ILE A 158 3.92 1.04 -7.95
CA ILE A 158 4.90 0.94 -6.87
C ILE A 158 6.23 0.53 -7.49
N ARG A 159 7.24 1.38 -7.37
CA ARG A 159 8.52 1.23 -8.09
C ARG A 159 9.67 1.68 -7.21
N THR A 160 10.83 1.09 -7.45
CA THR A 160 12.11 1.56 -6.92
C THR A 160 12.99 2.07 -8.05
N ASP A 161 13.88 3.01 -7.73
CA ASP A 161 14.86 3.52 -8.68
C ASP A 161 15.85 2.41 -9.09
N GLN A 162 16.68 2.70 -10.10
CA GLN A 162 17.65 1.72 -10.62
C GLN A 162 18.70 1.30 -9.58
N THR A 163 18.88 2.08 -8.52
CA THR A 163 19.82 1.77 -7.44
C THR A 163 19.19 0.94 -6.32
N GLY A 164 17.86 0.83 -6.31
CA GLY A 164 17.07 0.16 -5.28
C GLY A 164 17.00 0.91 -3.96
N ASN A 165 17.45 2.17 -3.90
CA ASN A 165 17.54 2.92 -2.63
C ASN A 165 16.40 3.92 -2.45
N ARG A 166 15.62 4.19 -3.50
CA ARG A 166 14.51 5.14 -3.45
C ARG A 166 13.26 4.55 -4.06
N ALA A 167 12.14 4.72 -3.37
CA ALA A 167 10.82 4.51 -3.93
C ALA A 167 10.47 5.65 -4.89
N GLN A 168 9.74 5.33 -5.95
CA GLN A 168 9.22 6.23 -6.98
C GLN A 168 7.77 5.87 -7.26
N ASP A 169 6.95 5.96 -6.21
CA ASP A 169 5.57 5.51 -6.25
C ASP A 169 4.68 6.58 -6.87
N THR A 170 3.66 6.14 -7.61
CA THR A 170 2.63 7.03 -8.16
C THR A 170 1.25 6.46 -7.89
N PHE A 171 0.33 7.31 -7.45
CA PHE A 171 -1.06 6.94 -7.14
C PHE A 171 -2.02 7.85 -7.89
N ILE A 172 -3.14 7.30 -8.36
CA ILE A 172 -4.29 8.06 -8.87
C ILE A 172 -5.38 8.02 -7.82
N LEU A 173 -5.75 9.20 -7.31
CA LEU A 173 -6.52 9.37 -6.09
C LEU A 173 -7.79 10.18 -6.34
N SER A 174 -8.77 10.03 -5.46
CA SER A 174 -9.86 10.98 -5.29
C SER A 174 -10.23 11.14 -3.83
N ASP A 175 -10.82 12.28 -3.48
CA ASP A 175 -11.42 12.47 -2.17
C ASP A 175 -12.71 11.62 -2.00
N THR A 176 -13.38 11.78 -0.86
CA THR A 176 -14.64 11.09 -0.53
C THR A 176 -15.82 11.49 -1.41
N LYS A 177 -15.71 12.60 -2.17
CA LYS A 177 -16.71 13.06 -3.13
C LYS A 177 -16.38 12.59 -4.55
N GLY A 178 -15.27 11.88 -4.74
CA GLY A 178 -14.84 11.39 -6.04
C GLY A 178 -14.21 12.45 -6.94
N VAL A 179 -13.66 13.54 -6.36
CA VAL A 179 -12.99 14.62 -7.10
C VAL A 179 -11.50 14.72 -6.76
N GLY A 180 -10.75 15.43 -7.60
CA GLY A 180 -9.38 15.82 -7.32
C GLY A 180 -9.32 16.82 -6.15
N PHE A 181 -8.18 16.83 -5.46
CA PHE A 181 -7.94 17.62 -4.27
C PHE A 181 -6.57 18.31 -4.27
N ALA A 182 -5.87 18.38 -5.40
CA ALA A 182 -4.59 19.09 -5.47
C ALA A 182 -4.76 20.59 -5.17
N GLY A 183 -3.81 21.18 -4.47
CA GLY A 183 -3.83 22.58 -4.01
C GLY A 183 -4.89 22.88 -2.94
N THR A 184 -5.54 21.86 -2.36
CA THR A 184 -6.57 22.05 -1.33
C THR A 184 -6.03 21.79 0.08
N SER A 185 -6.80 22.21 1.09
CA SER A 185 -6.50 21.84 2.50
C SER A 185 -6.44 20.33 2.78
N LEU A 186 -7.03 19.50 1.91
CA LEU A 186 -6.92 18.05 2.02
C LEU A 186 -5.51 17.59 1.62
N GLU A 187 -4.94 18.15 0.56
CA GLU A 187 -3.54 17.90 0.20
C GLU A 187 -2.61 18.31 1.35
N ASP A 188 -2.77 19.53 1.88
CA ASP A 188 -1.95 20.01 3.00
C ASP A 188 -1.99 19.05 4.20
N ARG A 189 -3.17 18.50 4.50
CA ARG A 189 -3.36 17.54 5.59
C ARG A 189 -2.71 16.20 5.30
N VAL A 190 -2.83 15.68 4.07
CA VAL A 190 -2.20 14.41 3.67
C VAL A 190 -0.69 14.54 3.67
N SER A 191 -0.16 15.59 3.06
CA SER A 191 1.27 15.92 3.07
C SER A 191 1.79 16.03 4.49
N ARG A 192 1.09 16.75 5.36
CA ARG A 192 1.43 16.78 6.79
C ARG A 192 1.33 15.42 7.45
N ASN A 193 0.30 14.61 7.24
CA ASN A 193 0.27 13.29 7.90
C ASN A 193 1.40 12.37 7.42
N ILE A 194 1.77 12.42 6.14
CA ILE A 194 2.88 11.64 5.59
C ILE A 194 4.24 12.16 6.14
N LEU A 195 4.38 13.47 6.37
CA LEU A 195 5.62 14.11 6.84
C LEU A 195 5.72 14.27 8.37
N GLU A 196 4.62 14.49 9.10
CA GLU A 196 4.55 14.78 10.55
C GLU A 196 4.50 13.53 11.40
N ILE A 197 4.08 12.37 10.86
CA ILE A 197 4.30 11.09 11.57
C ILE A 197 5.83 10.86 11.75
N SER A 198 6.68 11.63 11.06
CA SER A 198 8.14 11.80 11.27
C SER A 198 8.57 12.52 12.58
N LEU A 199 7.68 13.26 13.25
CA LEU A 199 8.07 14.26 14.28
C LEU A 199 7.69 13.90 15.74
N ASN A 200 6.95 12.81 15.98
CA ASN A 200 6.70 12.32 17.35
C ASN A 200 7.85 11.49 17.95
N SER A 201 9.04 11.52 17.34
CA SER A 201 10.30 11.04 17.95
C SER A 201 11.02 12.10 18.79
N SER A 202 10.38 13.24 19.04
CA SER A 202 10.79 14.13 20.12
C SER A 202 9.93 13.81 21.35
N TRP A 203 10.57 13.74 22.52
CA TRP A 203 10.01 13.56 23.87
C TRP A 203 10.08 12.14 24.49
N LYS A 204 11.26 11.95 25.11
CA LYS A 204 11.62 11.18 26.32
C LYS A 204 12.18 9.78 26.14
#